data_AF-A0A356T4F8-F1
#
_entry.id   AF-A0A356T4F8-F1
#
_cell.length_a   1.000
_cell.length_b   1.000
_cell.length_c   1.000
_cell.angle_alpha   90.00
_cell.angle_beta   90.00
_cell.angle_gamma   90.00
#
_symmetry.space_group_name_H-M   'P 1'
#
loop_
_entity.id
_entity.type
_entity.pdbx_description
1 polymer ?
#
loop_
_entity_poly.entity_id
_entity_poly.type
_entity_poly.pdbx_seq_one_letter_code
_entity_poly.pdbx_strand_id
1 'polypeptide(L)'
;MSGLSEEHSPSPAPPGDDELQRISAEEERVLARVQKHLAAREMRPANEGLDYDAELIALRDQINEARLEDIPPLIEEMERLTEVASRRAKVTEGFVDPRSPYFGRMDLEENDRKREVLIGRSTYLHGKTGIRIVDWRDAPVSR
;
A
#
# COMPACT_ATOMS: atom_id res chain seq x y z
N MET A 1 -15.64 20.50 59.96
CA MET A 1 -15.21 19.72 58.79
C MET A 1 -16.17 20.03 57.66
N SER A 2 -16.02 21.21 57.03
CA SER A 2 -16.83 21.62 55.88
C SER A 2 -15.90 21.56 54.68
N GLY A 3 -16.04 20.51 53.87
CA GLY A 3 -15.28 20.34 52.64
C GLY A 3 -15.73 21.38 51.62
N LEU A 4 -14.80 22.23 51.19
CA LEU A 4 -15.00 23.09 50.03
C LEU A 4 -15.15 22.19 48.80
N SER A 5 -16.29 22.31 48.13
CA SER A 5 -16.48 21.80 46.78
C SER A 5 -15.66 22.68 45.83
N GLU A 6 -14.53 22.17 45.35
CA GLU A 6 -13.82 22.77 44.22
C GLU A 6 -14.68 22.59 42.96
N GLU A 7 -15.34 23.66 42.54
CA GLU A 7 -15.93 23.78 41.22
C GLU A 7 -14.80 23.67 40.17
N HIS A 8 -14.72 22.52 39.52
CA HIS A 8 -13.84 22.30 38.39
C HIS A 8 -14.37 23.09 37.19
N SER A 9 -13.99 24.36 37.10
CA SER A 9 -14.23 25.18 35.91
C SER A 9 -13.56 24.50 34.70
N PRO A 10 -14.24 24.39 33.54
CA PRO A 10 -13.62 23.81 32.35
C PRO A 10 -12.44 24.68 31.96
N SER A 11 -11.25 24.07 31.92
CA SER A 11 -10.04 24.72 31.41
C SER A 11 -10.31 25.25 30.00
N PRO A 12 -9.98 26.51 29.69
CA PRO A 12 -10.17 27.04 28.35
C PRO A 12 -9.41 26.18 27.34
N ALA A 13 -10.08 25.81 26.25
CA ALA A 13 -9.46 25.05 25.17
C ALA A 13 -8.14 25.74 24.77
N PRO A 14 -7.04 24.99 24.64
CA PRO A 14 -5.77 25.59 24.24
C PRO A 14 -5.97 26.35 22.91
N PRO A 15 -5.33 27.51 22.75
CA PRO A 15 -5.39 28.26 21.49
C PRO A 15 -5.12 27.30 20.33
N GLY A 16 -5.99 27.33 19.32
CA GLY A 16 -5.95 26.41 18.19
C GLY A 16 -4.54 26.40 17.61
N ASP A 17 -3.88 25.26 17.73
CA ASP A 17 -2.51 25.11 17.31
C ASP A 17 -2.51 25.09 15.77
N ASP A 18 -2.18 26.21 15.12
CA ASP A 18 -2.21 26.37 13.67
C ASP A 18 -1.37 25.29 12.95
N GLU A 19 -0.35 24.77 13.64
CA GLU A 19 0.42 23.60 13.20
C GLU A 19 -0.42 22.33 13.23
N LEU A 20 -1.10 22.04 14.35
CA LEU A 20 -2.03 20.91 14.46
C LEU A 20 -3.09 20.96 13.37
N GLN A 21 -3.73 22.11 13.15
CA GLN A 21 -4.77 22.26 12.13
C GLN A 21 -4.23 21.98 10.72
N ARG A 22 -3.01 22.46 10.42
CA ARG A 22 -2.36 22.19 9.14
C ARG A 22 -2.02 20.71 8.97
N ILE A 23 -1.44 20.09 9.99
CA ILE A 23 -1.08 18.66 9.97
C ILE A 23 -2.35 17.81 9.84
N SER A 24 -3.39 18.06 10.63
CA SER A 24 -4.66 17.33 10.54
C SER A 24 -5.30 17.46 9.16
N ALA A 25 -5.32 18.67 8.59
CA ALA A 25 -5.84 18.88 7.23
C ALA A 25 -4.99 18.18 6.16
N GLU A 26 -3.68 18.06 6.35
CA GLU A 26 -2.81 17.29 5.47
C GLU A 26 -3.08 15.78 5.57
N GLU A 27 -3.14 15.25 6.79
CA GLU A 27 -3.48 13.84 7.04
C GLU A 27 -4.84 13.46 6.47
N GLU A 28 -5.87 14.30 6.65
CA GLU A 28 -7.19 14.06 6.09
C GLU A 28 -7.17 13.97 4.55
N ARG A 29 -6.35 14.81 3.89
CA ARG A 29 -6.18 14.73 2.42
C ARG A 29 -5.50 13.44 2.00
N VAL A 30 -4.45 13.02 2.72
CA VAL A 30 -3.73 11.78 2.45
C VAL A 30 -4.65 10.58 2.66
N LEU A 31 -5.38 10.54 3.78
CA LEU A 31 -6.35 9.49 4.10
C LEU A 31 -7.44 9.40 3.04
N ALA A 32 -8.04 10.51 2.62
CA ALA A 32 -9.06 10.54 1.58
C ALA A 32 -8.54 9.99 0.24
N ARG A 33 -7.29 10.32 -0.14
CA ARG A 33 -6.63 9.77 -1.33
C ARG A 33 -6.47 8.25 -1.24
N VAL A 34 -6.03 7.74 -0.09
CA VAL A 34 -5.85 6.29 0.14
C VAL A 34 -7.19 5.57 0.12
N GLN A 35 -8.20 6.06 0.85
CA GLN A 35 -9.54 5.47 0.90
C GLN A 35 -10.20 5.44 -0.48
N LYS A 36 -10.12 6.53 -1.24
CA LYS A 36 -10.63 6.59 -2.62
C LYS A 36 -9.98 5.52 -3.50
N HIS A 37 -8.67 5.31 -3.34
CA HIS A 37 -7.95 4.30 -4.10
C HIS A 37 -8.36 2.88 -3.71
N LEU A 38 -8.43 2.59 -2.41
CA LEU A 38 -8.84 1.27 -1.90
C LEU A 38 -10.28 0.93 -2.32
N ALA A 39 -11.21 1.89 -2.24
CA ALA A 39 -12.58 1.71 -2.69
C ALA A 39 -12.65 1.44 -4.21
N ALA A 40 -11.89 2.19 -5.02
CA ALA A 40 -11.83 1.97 -6.47
C ALA A 40 -11.22 0.61 -6.83
N ARG A 41 -10.32 0.07 -5.99
CA ARG A 41 -9.78 -1.30 -6.13
C ARG A 41 -10.82 -2.35 -5.81
N GLU A 42 -11.56 -2.24 -4.70
CA GLU A 42 -12.63 -3.19 -4.38
C GLU A 42 -13.69 -3.28 -5.48
N MET A 43 -13.95 -2.16 -6.17
CA MET A 43 -14.85 -2.10 -7.30
C MET A 43 -14.26 -2.65 -8.61
N ARG A 44 -12.93 -2.81 -8.71
CA ARG A 44 -12.29 -3.40 -9.89
C ARG A 44 -12.21 -4.91 -9.72
N PRO A 45 -12.58 -5.71 -10.73
CA PRO A 45 -12.23 -7.13 -10.74
C PRO A 45 -10.71 -7.28 -10.62
N ALA A 46 -10.25 -8.38 -10.03
CA ALA A 46 -8.84 -8.68 -9.72
C ALA A 46 -7.92 -8.84 -10.97
N ASN A 47 -8.14 -8.07 -12.03
CA ASN A 47 -7.61 -8.30 -13.37
C ASN A 47 -6.10 -8.08 -13.52
N GLU A 48 -5.42 -7.38 -12.60
CA GLU A 48 -3.95 -7.20 -12.71
C GLU A 48 -3.16 -8.46 -12.28
N GLY A 49 -3.74 -9.35 -11.46
CA GLY A 49 -3.20 -10.70 -11.22
C GLY A 49 -3.65 -11.71 -12.27
N LEU A 50 -4.86 -11.52 -12.81
CA LEU A 50 -5.44 -12.41 -13.83
C LEU A 50 -4.75 -12.28 -15.20
N ASP A 51 -4.04 -11.18 -15.49
CA ASP A 51 -3.32 -11.00 -16.76
C ASP A 51 -2.15 -11.98 -16.89
N TYR A 52 -1.36 -12.15 -15.83
CA TYR A 52 -0.27 -13.12 -15.80
C TYR A 52 -0.78 -14.56 -15.86
N ASP A 53 -1.88 -14.87 -15.15
CA ASP A 53 -2.49 -16.20 -15.21
C ASP A 53 -3.01 -16.50 -16.64
N ALA A 54 -3.59 -15.52 -17.31
CA ALA A 54 -4.03 -15.65 -18.70
C ALA A 54 -2.86 -15.83 -19.67
N GLU A 55 -1.77 -15.08 -19.50
CA GLU A 55 -0.54 -15.23 -20.28
C GLU A 55 0.14 -16.59 -20.04
N LEU A 56 0.17 -17.08 -18.80
CA LEU A 56 0.69 -18.41 -18.45
C LEU A 56 -0.16 -19.54 -19.06
N ILE A 57 -1.49 -19.38 -19.08
CA ILE A 57 -2.39 -20.32 -19.76
C ILE A 57 -2.12 -20.31 -21.26
N ALA A 58 -1.96 -19.14 -21.88
CA ALA A 58 -1.66 -19.03 -23.30
C ALA A 58 -0.30 -19.65 -23.67
N LEU A 59 0.74 -19.43 -22.86
CA LEU A 59 2.06 -20.07 -23.05
C LEU A 59 1.99 -21.58 -22.91
N ARG A 60 1.24 -22.10 -21.94
CA ARG A 60 1.01 -23.55 -21.78
C ARG A 60 0.34 -24.13 -23.02
N ASP A 61 -0.67 -23.45 -23.55
CA ASP A 61 -1.40 -23.91 -24.73
C ASP A 61 -0.49 -23.85 -25.97
N GLN A 62 0.37 -22.83 -26.10
CA GLN A 62 1.41 -22.78 -27.14
C GLN A 62 2.44 -23.92 -27.01
N ILE A 63 2.89 -24.26 -25.81
CA ILE A 63 3.82 -25.38 -25.57
C ILE A 63 3.19 -26.71 -26.01
N ASN A 64 1.89 -26.89 -25.76
CA ASN A 64 1.16 -28.09 -26.18
C ASN A 64 1.04 -28.22 -27.72
N GLU A 65 0.97 -27.09 -28.43
CA GLU A 65 0.85 -27.04 -29.90
C GLU A 65 2.21 -26.93 -30.62
N ALA A 66 3.27 -26.58 -29.90
CA ALA A 66 4.59 -26.31 -30.43
C ALA A 66 5.32 -27.56 -30.91
N ARG A 67 6.26 -27.35 -31.84
CA ARG A 67 7.20 -28.38 -32.27
C ARG A 67 8.28 -28.58 -31.20
N LEU A 68 8.90 -29.76 -31.16
CA LEU A 68 9.96 -30.09 -30.20
C LEU A 68 11.13 -29.09 -30.18
N GLU A 69 11.39 -28.42 -31.31
CA GLU A 69 12.41 -27.38 -31.45
C GLU A 69 12.04 -26.04 -30.77
N ASP A 70 10.75 -25.76 -30.61
CA ASP A 70 10.22 -24.51 -30.05
C ASP A 70 9.83 -24.64 -28.57
N ILE A 71 9.79 -25.87 -28.02
CA ILE A 71 9.46 -26.09 -26.60
C ILE A 71 10.48 -25.45 -25.64
N PRO A 72 11.82 -25.60 -25.83
CA PRO A 72 12.79 -25.01 -24.90
C PRO A 72 12.65 -23.48 -24.72
N PRO A 73 12.55 -22.65 -25.78
CA PRO A 73 12.40 -21.20 -25.60
C PRO A 73 11.05 -20.81 -24.95
N LEU A 74 9.97 -21.57 -25.19
CA LEU A 74 8.67 -21.30 -24.57
C LEU A 74 8.66 -21.61 -23.07
N ILE A 75 9.37 -22.66 -22.63
CA ILE A 75 9.54 -22.98 -21.20
C ILE A 75 10.35 -21.88 -20.50
N GLU A 76 11.42 -21.38 -21.12
CA GLU A 76 12.22 -20.29 -20.54
C GLU A 76 11.38 -19.02 -20.31
N GLU A 77 10.50 -18.68 -21.26
CA GLU A 77 9.60 -17.54 -21.12
C GLU A 77 8.55 -17.77 -20.02
N MET A 78 7.99 -18.99 -19.93
CA MET A 78 7.05 -19.36 -18.87
C MET A 78 7.70 -19.29 -17.47
N GLU A 79 8.94 -19.75 -17.33
CA GLU A 79 9.70 -19.67 -16.07
C GLU A 79 9.96 -18.20 -15.68
N ARG A 80 10.38 -17.37 -16.64
CA ARG A 80 10.58 -15.93 -16.44
C ARG A 80 9.28 -15.25 -16.00
N LEU A 81 8.17 -15.53 -16.67
CA LEU A 81 6.87 -14.93 -16.36
C LEU A 81 6.37 -15.37 -14.98
N THR A 82 6.55 -16.65 -14.63
CA THR A 82 6.22 -17.20 -13.31
C THR A 82 7.03 -16.51 -12.20
N GLU A 83 8.32 -16.27 -12.43
CA GLU A 83 9.16 -15.57 -11.45
C GLU A 83 8.69 -14.12 -11.24
N VAL A 84 8.35 -13.41 -12.32
CA VAL A 84 7.80 -12.04 -12.25
C VAL A 84 6.46 -12.01 -11.52
N ALA A 85 5.55 -12.93 -11.84
CA ALA A 85 4.25 -13.05 -11.18
C ALA A 85 4.41 -13.31 -9.67
N SER A 86 5.27 -14.25 -9.29
CA SER A 86 5.51 -14.60 -7.88
C SER A 86 6.11 -13.45 -7.06
N ARG A 87 7.03 -12.67 -7.65
CA ARG A 87 7.61 -11.48 -7.01
C ARG A 87 6.57 -10.38 -6.80
N ARG A 88 5.64 -10.20 -7.75
CA ARG A 88 4.56 -9.18 -7.64
C ARG A 88 3.45 -9.59 -6.69
N ALA A 89 3.09 -10.87 -6.64
CA ALA A 89 2.14 -11.41 -5.68
C ALA A 89 2.60 -11.11 -4.23
N LYS A 90 3.87 -11.38 -3.92
CA LYS A 90 4.47 -11.07 -2.60
C LYS A 90 4.44 -9.58 -2.23
N VAL A 91 4.50 -8.68 -3.21
CA VAL A 91 4.45 -7.22 -2.99
C VAL A 91 3.02 -6.69 -2.84
N THR A 92 2.03 -7.41 -3.40
CA THR A 92 0.63 -7.00 -3.43
C THR A 92 -0.19 -7.61 -2.28
N GLU A 93 0.34 -8.64 -1.61
CA GLU A 93 -0.29 -9.33 -0.48
C GLU A 93 -0.13 -8.57 0.84
N GLY A 94 -0.72 -7.39 0.91
CA GLY A 94 -1.14 -6.82 2.18
C GLY A 94 -2.63 -6.54 2.13
N PHE A 95 -3.43 -7.25 2.94
CA PHE A 95 -4.81 -6.85 3.17
C PHE A 95 -4.79 -5.55 3.99
N VAL A 96 -4.93 -4.41 3.30
CA VAL A 96 -5.05 -3.10 3.95
C VAL A 96 -6.51 -2.87 4.30
N ASP A 97 -6.81 -2.70 5.59
CA ASP A 97 -8.13 -2.30 6.06
C ASP A 97 -8.42 -0.84 5.66
N PRO A 98 -9.45 -0.55 4.83
CA PRO A 98 -9.76 0.81 4.41
C PRO A 98 -10.13 1.76 5.55
N ARG A 99 -10.57 1.24 6.70
CA ARG A 99 -10.91 2.04 7.89
C ARG A 99 -9.68 2.49 8.67
N SER A 100 -8.58 1.75 8.55
CA SER A 100 -7.32 2.02 9.25
C SER A 100 -6.13 1.62 8.36
N PRO A 101 -5.92 2.30 7.22
CA PRO A 101 -4.97 1.84 6.20
C PRO A 101 -3.50 2.01 6.62
N TYR A 102 -3.22 3.05 7.41
CA TYR A 102 -1.92 3.35 8.00
C TYR A 102 -2.13 4.03 9.36
N PHE A 103 -1.12 4.01 10.23
CA PHE A 103 -1.14 4.69 11.53
C PHE A 103 -0.08 5.80 11.64
N GLY A 104 0.84 5.88 10.68
CA GLY A 104 1.84 6.95 10.62
C GLY A 104 2.15 7.34 9.19
N ARG A 105 2.52 8.62 9.00
CA ARG A 105 3.06 9.17 7.75
C ARG A 105 4.43 9.77 8.04
N MET A 106 5.36 9.58 7.12
CA MET A 106 6.70 10.14 7.19
C MET A 106 7.11 10.66 5.83
N ASP A 107 7.55 11.91 5.78
CA ASP A 107 8.17 12.49 4.60
C ASP A 107 9.69 12.39 4.72
N LEU A 108 10.29 11.69 3.78
CA LEU A 108 11.73 11.48 3.70
C LEU A 108 12.31 12.36 2.60
N GLU A 109 13.43 13.01 2.87
CA GLU A 109 14.19 13.79 1.89
C GLU A 109 15.61 13.23 1.77
N GLU A 110 15.94 12.70 0.59
CA GLU A 110 17.26 12.14 0.30
C GLU A 110 17.76 12.59 -1.08
N ASN A 111 18.95 13.20 -1.15
CA ASN A 111 19.56 13.64 -2.41
C ASN A 111 18.60 14.49 -3.26
N ASP A 112 17.99 15.52 -2.65
CA ASP A 112 16.96 16.40 -3.24
C ASP A 112 15.66 15.69 -3.69
N ARG A 113 15.46 14.42 -3.30
CA ARG A 113 14.23 13.68 -3.58
C ARG A 113 13.39 13.56 -2.33
N LYS A 114 12.19 14.13 -2.37
CA LYS A 114 11.15 13.95 -1.35
C LYS A 114 10.30 12.71 -1.64
N ARG A 115 10.05 11.91 -0.62
CA ARG A 115 9.27 10.67 -0.69
C ARG A 115 8.38 10.55 0.54
N GLU A 116 7.09 10.46 0.29
CA GLU A 116 6.09 10.14 1.32
C GLU A 116 6.05 8.62 1.54
N VAL A 117 6.09 8.21 2.81
CA VAL A 117 5.97 6.81 3.24
C VAL A 117 4.89 6.72 4.31
N LEU A 118 3.93 5.83 4.09
CA LEU A 118 2.88 5.49 5.04
C LEU A 118 3.27 4.21 5.79
N ILE A 119 2.96 4.12 7.07
CA ILE A 119 3.31 2.98 7.93
C ILE A 119 2.02 2.31 8.38
N GLY A 120 1.85 1.03 8.07
CA GLY A 120 0.64 0.26 8.35
C GLY A 120 0.94 -1.15 8.85
N ARG A 121 -0.12 -1.96 8.99
CA ARG A 121 -0.03 -3.37 9.45
C ARG A 121 0.38 -4.37 8.37
N SER A 122 0.45 -3.93 7.12
CA SER A 122 0.77 -4.76 5.96
C SER A 122 1.36 -3.88 4.87
N THR A 123 2.19 -4.48 4.02
CA THR A 123 2.84 -3.77 2.91
C THR A 123 1.86 -3.60 1.76
N TYR A 124 1.78 -2.39 1.21
CA TYR A 124 0.95 -2.08 0.06
C TYR A 124 1.59 -0.99 -0.80
N LEU A 125 1.93 -1.34 -2.03
CA LEU A 125 2.63 -0.47 -2.97
C LEU A 125 1.79 -0.27 -4.23
N HIS A 126 1.47 0.98 -4.55
CA HIS A 126 0.82 1.31 -5.82
C HIS A 126 1.52 2.47 -6.52
N GLY A 127 2.34 2.13 -7.53
CA GLY A 127 3.19 3.09 -8.24
C GLY A 127 2.45 4.20 -8.97
N LYS A 128 1.25 3.92 -9.53
CA LYS A 128 0.49 4.91 -10.33
C LYS A 128 -0.14 6.02 -9.48
N THR A 129 -0.53 5.72 -8.24
CA THR A 129 -1.14 6.68 -7.31
C THR A 129 -0.16 7.23 -6.28
N GLY A 130 1.08 6.71 -6.27
CA GLY A 130 2.12 7.09 -5.32
C GLY A 130 1.89 6.54 -3.90
N ILE A 131 0.88 5.70 -3.67
CA ILE A 131 0.58 5.15 -2.35
C ILE A 131 1.62 4.09 -2.00
N ARG A 132 2.37 4.32 -0.92
CA ARG A 132 3.37 3.40 -0.38
C ARG A 132 3.13 3.22 1.11
N ILE A 133 2.44 2.14 1.47
CA ILE A 133 2.27 1.69 2.86
C ILE A 133 3.29 0.58 3.11
N VAL A 134 4.09 0.73 4.14
CA VAL A 134 5.10 -0.23 4.57
C VAL A 134 4.62 -0.93 5.84
N ASP A 135 4.74 -2.25 5.88
CA ASP A 135 4.50 -3.00 7.12
C ASP A 135 5.61 -2.66 8.13
N TRP A 136 5.23 -2.17 9.30
CA TRP A 136 6.17 -1.87 10.39
C TRP A 136 6.96 -3.10 10.86
N ARG A 137 6.48 -4.32 10.61
CA ARG A 137 7.13 -5.58 11.00
C ARG A 137 8.19 -6.03 10.01
N ASP A 138 7.97 -5.78 8.72
CA ASP A 138 8.86 -6.21 7.63
C ASP A 138 9.68 -5.05 7.05
N ALA A 139 9.65 -3.87 7.67
CA ALA A 139 10.33 -2.69 7.15
C ALA A 139 11.87 -2.85 7.20
N PRO A 140 12.58 -2.82 6.06
CA PRO A 140 14.05 -2.88 6.02
C PRO A 140 14.73 -1.65 6.64
N VAL A 141 13.99 -0.66 7.11
CA VAL A 141 14.49 0.48 7.92
C VAL A 141 14.80 0.11 9.37
N SER A 142 14.57 -1.14 9.79
CA SER A 142 14.98 -1.67 11.10
C SER A 142 16.42 -2.23 11.13
N ARG A 143 17.20 -2.12 10.05
CA ARG A 143 18.57 -2.64 10.01
C ARG A 143 19.56 -1.69 9.35
#